data_AF-A0A967WJ34-F1
#
_entry.id   AF-A0A967WJ34-F1
#
_cell.length_a   1.000
_cell.length_b   1.000
_cell.length_c   1.000
_cell.angle_alpha   90.00
_cell.angle_beta   90.00
_cell.angle_gamma   90.00
#
_symmetry.space_group_name_H-M   'P 1'
#
loop_
_entity.id
_entity.type
_entity.pdbx_description
1 polymer ?
#
loop_
_entity_poly.entity_id
_entity_poly.type
_entity_poly.pdbx_seq_one_letter_code
_entity_poly.pdbx_strand_id
1 'polypeptide(L)'
;QFSGVIDFGDAMMGHPHYEFVAPLVCLTIGEPSLSRTLVESYGLELTPALAERLTTYCLLHKYGRLADILERCPVSNGGELHRAIWGDLA
;
A
#
# COMPACT_ATOMS: atom_id res chain seq x y z
N GLN A 1 14.53 9.68 -14.28
CA GLN A 1 15.77 9.04 -13.80
C GLN A 1 15.61 8.77 -12.32
N PHE A 2 15.87 7.56 -11.86
CA PHE A 2 15.85 7.19 -10.43
C PHE A 2 17.29 7.24 -9.91
N SER A 3 17.56 8.07 -8.91
CA SER A 3 18.93 8.39 -8.47
C SER A 3 19.41 7.61 -7.25
N GLY A 4 18.52 6.87 -6.55
CA GLY A 4 18.90 5.99 -5.44
C GLY A 4 17.76 5.71 -4.45
N VAL A 5 18.01 4.73 -3.58
CA VAL A 5 17.22 4.43 -2.37
C VAL A 5 18.17 4.48 -1.18
N ILE A 6 17.72 5.04 -0.08
CA ILE A 6 18.44 5.12 1.18
C ILE A 6 17.52 4.67 2.33
N ASP A 7 18.04 4.67 3.56
CA ASP A 7 17.30 4.33 4.78
C ASP A 7 16.86 2.85 4.89
N PHE A 8 17.83 1.94 4.76
CA PHE A 8 17.64 0.50 4.95
C PHE A 8 17.67 0.06 6.42
N GLY A 9 17.52 0.99 7.38
CA GLY A 9 17.65 0.70 8.82
C GLY A 9 16.60 -0.30 9.34
N ASP A 10 15.44 -0.34 8.69
CA ASP A 10 14.33 -1.24 8.99
C ASP A 10 14.21 -2.43 8.02
N ALA A 11 15.20 -2.63 7.13
CA ALA A 11 15.19 -3.76 6.21
C ALA A 11 15.17 -5.09 6.97
N MET A 12 14.28 -6.00 6.57
CA MET A 12 14.08 -7.28 7.27
C MET A 12 13.70 -8.40 6.31
N MET A 13 13.95 -9.65 6.74
CA MET A 13 13.42 -10.83 6.07
C MET A 13 11.91 -10.92 6.33
N GLY A 14 11.13 -11.14 5.28
CA GLY A 14 9.67 -11.20 5.39
C GLY A 14 9.00 -11.59 4.09
N HIS A 15 7.66 -11.55 4.09
CA HIS A 15 6.89 -11.76 2.88
C HIS A 15 7.20 -10.63 1.88
N PRO A 16 7.50 -10.91 0.60
CA PRO A 16 7.96 -9.90 -0.36
C PRO A 16 6.96 -8.76 -0.57
N HIS A 17 5.66 -9.07 -0.53
CA HIS A 17 4.62 -8.05 -0.67
C HIS A 17 4.55 -7.04 0.50
N TYR A 18 5.25 -7.29 1.62
CA TYR A 18 5.30 -6.34 2.73
C TYR A 18 6.00 -5.04 2.35
N GLU A 19 6.87 -5.08 1.34
CA GLU A 19 7.59 -3.92 0.82
C GLU A 19 6.64 -2.85 0.23
N PHE A 20 5.44 -3.25 -0.21
CA PHE A 20 4.47 -2.32 -0.79
C PHE A 20 3.80 -1.41 0.24
N VAL A 21 3.91 -1.70 1.53
CA VAL A 21 3.20 -0.90 2.55
C VAL A 21 3.66 0.54 2.54
N ALA A 22 4.97 0.79 2.56
CA ALA A 22 5.52 2.13 2.56
C ALA A 22 5.09 2.93 1.32
N PRO A 23 5.27 2.47 0.07
CA PRO A 23 4.83 3.24 -1.09
C PRO A 23 3.30 3.37 -1.20
N LEU A 24 2.51 2.36 -0.80
CA LEU A 24 1.04 2.46 -0.84
C LEU A 24 0.52 3.48 0.17
N VAL A 25 0.96 3.41 1.44
CA VAL A 25 0.52 4.33 2.48
C VAL A 25 1.15 5.71 2.30
N CYS A 26 2.42 5.77 1.90
CA CYS A 26 3.19 7.01 1.87
C CYS A 26 3.17 7.78 0.57
N LEU A 27 2.91 7.15 -0.57
CA LEU A 27 3.01 7.81 -1.87
C LEU A 27 1.69 7.82 -2.64
N THR A 28 0.88 6.76 -2.55
CA THR A 28 -0.28 6.58 -3.44
C THR A 28 -1.63 6.49 -2.74
N ILE A 29 -1.69 6.58 -1.41
CA ILE A 29 -2.95 6.46 -0.68
C ILE A 29 -3.98 7.51 -1.14
N GLY A 30 -5.21 7.08 -1.42
CA GLY A 30 -6.26 7.94 -1.98
C GLY A 30 -6.17 8.14 -3.50
N GLU A 31 -5.14 7.59 -4.16
CA GLU A 31 -4.92 7.68 -5.60
C GLU A 31 -4.93 6.27 -6.25
N PRO A 32 -6.11 5.66 -6.49
CA PRO A 32 -6.22 4.30 -7.01
C PRO A 32 -5.42 4.00 -8.28
N SER A 33 -5.38 4.95 -9.22
CA SER A 33 -4.63 4.78 -10.47
C SER A 33 -3.13 4.63 -10.23
N LEU A 34 -2.58 5.38 -9.26
CA LEU A 34 -1.16 5.31 -8.89
C LEU A 34 -0.85 4.01 -8.14
N SER A 35 -1.72 3.59 -7.21
CA SER A 35 -1.55 2.32 -6.49
C SER A 35 -1.56 1.12 -7.44
N ARG A 36 -2.49 1.10 -8.41
CA ARG A 36 -2.55 0.06 -9.46
C ARG A 36 -1.27 0.07 -10.29
N THR A 37 -0.90 1.25 -10.81
CA THR A 37 0.31 1.43 -11.63
C THR A 37 1.57 0.96 -10.90
N LEU A 38 1.70 1.27 -9.60
CA LEU A 38 2.84 0.84 -8.78
C LEU A 38 2.98 -0.68 -8.73
N VAL A 39 1.88 -1.39 -8.43
CA VAL A 39 1.88 -2.86 -8.30
C VAL A 39 2.10 -3.53 -9.65
N GLU A 40 1.41 -3.06 -10.69
CA GLU A 40 1.50 -3.62 -12.05
C GLU A 40 2.87 -3.37 -12.67
N SER A 41 3.44 -2.18 -12.48
CA SER A 41 4.79 -1.85 -13.00
C SER A 41 5.91 -2.60 -12.27
N TYR A 42 5.66 -3.05 -11.03
CA TYR A 42 6.55 -3.99 -10.35
C TYR A 42 6.54 -5.39 -10.99
N GLY A 43 5.51 -5.71 -11.79
CA GLY A 43 5.35 -6.99 -12.47
C GLY A 43 4.38 -7.96 -11.79
N LEU A 44 3.53 -7.47 -10.87
CA LEU A 44 2.45 -8.26 -10.27
C LEU A 44 1.13 -8.01 -10.98
N GLU A 45 0.35 -9.07 -11.17
CA GLU A 45 -1.05 -8.95 -11.60
C GLU A 45 -1.92 -8.54 -10.40
N LEU A 46 -2.63 -7.42 -10.51
CA LEU A 46 -3.52 -6.95 -9.45
C LEU A 46 -4.83 -7.74 -9.43
N THR A 47 -4.80 -8.85 -8.71
CA THR A 47 -6.01 -9.64 -8.41
C THR A 47 -6.71 -9.13 -7.14
N PRO A 48 -8.02 -9.42 -6.95
CA PRO A 48 -8.73 -9.07 -5.71
C PRO A 48 -8.04 -9.63 -4.45
N ALA A 49 -7.54 -10.87 -4.52
CA ALA A 49 -6.82 -11.50 -3.41
C ALA A 49 -5.48 -10.82 -3.10
N LEU A 50 -4.79 -10.30 -4.11
CA LEU A 50 -3.58 -9.51 -3.91
C LEU A 50 -3.91 -8.15 -3.27
N ALA A 51 -4.92 -7.44 -3.78
CA ALA A 51 -5.36 -6.17 -3.26
C ALA A 51 -5.77 -6.25 -1.77
N GLU A 52 -6.51 -7.29 -1.40
CA GLU A 52 -6.88 -7.56 -0.01
C GLU A 52 -5.65 -7.81 0.87
N ARG A 53 -4.70 -8.63 0.40
CA ARG A 53 -3.45 -8.90 1.14
C ARG A 53 -2.63 -7.64 1.36
N LEU A 54 -2.47 -6.81 0.33
CA LEU A 54 -1.71 -5.56 0.41
C LEU A 54 -2.38 -4.55 1.34
N THR A 55 -3.71 -4.42 1.28
CA THR A 55 -4.49 -3.61 2.22
C THR A 55 -4.30 -4.09 3.66
N THR A 56 -4.30 -5.41 3.87
CA THR A 56 -4.05 -6.01 5.18
C THR A 56 -2.65 -5.69 5.69
N TYR A 57 -1.62 -5.76 4.85
CA TYR A 57 -0.27 -5.36 5.25
C TYR A 57 -0.15 -3.88 5.58
N CYS A 58 -0.90 -3.00 4.92
CA CYS A 58 -0.95 -1.58 5.29
C CYS A 58 -1.46 -1.39 6.73
N LEU A 59 -2.43 -2.19 7.16
CA LEU A 59 -2.99 -2.16 8.52
C LEU A 59 -2.10 -2.85 9.57
N LEU A 60 -1.33 -3.87 9.17
CA LEU A 60 -0.47 -4.67 10.05
C LEU A 60 0.99 -4.20 10.09
N HIS A 61 1.31 -3.05 9.51
CA HIS A 61 2.68 -2.58 9.45
C HIS A 61 3.22 -2.31 10.86
N LYS A 62 4.42 -2.83 11.17
CA LYS A 62 5.03 -2.75 12.51
C LYS A 62 5.17 -1.30 13.00
N TYR A 63 5.41 -0.38 12.07
CA TYR A 63 5.58 1.05 12.34
C TYR A 63 4.36 1.87 11.94
N GLY A 64 3.31 1.23 11.43
CA GLY A 64 2.09 1.89 10.99
C GLY A 64 1.18 2.18 12.18
N ARG A 65 0.62 3.38 12.20
CA ARG A 65 -0.47 3.74 13.10
C ARG A 65 -1.70 4.03 12.27
N LEU A 66 -2.84 3.44 12.67
CA LEU A 66 -4.11 3.67 11.98
C LEU A 66 -4.49 5.17 11.94
N ALA A 67 -4.19 5.92 13.00
CA ALA A 67 -4.45 7.36 13.05
C ALA A 67 -3.74 8.12 11.91
N ASP A 68 -2.49 7.75 11.60
CA ASP A 68 -1.68 8.43 10.60
C ASP A 68 -2.18 8.10 9.17
N ILE A 69 -2.73 6.88 8.98
CA ILE A 69 -3.43 6.49 7.75
C ILE A 69 -4.72 7.32 7.58
N LEU A 70 -5.53 7.43 8.65
CA LEU A 70 -6.81 8.13 8.62
C LEU A 70 -6.67 9.66 8.49
N GLU A 71 -5.58 10.24 8.99
CA GLU A 71 -5.26 11.66 8.79
C GLU A 71 -5.05 11.98 7.30
N ARG A 72 -4.45 11.05 6.56
CA ARG A 72 -4.14 11.21 5.14
C ARG A 72 -5.27 10.78 4.23
N CYS A 73 -6.00 9.75 4.62
CA CYS A 73 -7.12 9.19 3.88
C CYS A 73 -8.29 8.94 4.84
N PRO A 74 -9.13 9.97 5.09
CA PRO A 74 -10.27 9.84 5.99
C PRO A 74 -11.29 8.84 5.44
N VAL A 75 -11.42 7.71 6.12
CA VAL A 75 -12.35 6.61 5.79
C VAL A 75 -12.95 6.04 7.07
N SER A 76 -14.13 5.45 6.96
CA SER A 76 -14.94 5.03 8.13
C SER A 76 -14.82 3.53 8.43
N ASN A 77 -14.32 2.72 7.48
CA ASN A 77 -14.17 1.28 7.63
C ASN A 77 -13.11 0.72 6.66
N GLY A 78 -12.76 -0.56 6.84
CA GLY A 78 -11.74 -1.23 6.02
C GLY A 78 -12.12 -1.36 4.54
N GLY A 79 -13.41 -1.46 4.21
CA GLY A 79 -13.88 -1.50 2.82
C GLY A 79 -13.68 -0.17 2.10
N GLU A 80 -13.91 0.95 2.79
CA GLU A 80 -13.61 2.28 2.29
C GLU A 80 -12.10 2.50 2.13
N LEU A 81 -11.27 2.03 3.06
CA LEU A 81 -9.81 2.06 2.91
C LEU A 81 -9.36 1.26 1.68
N HIS A 82 -9.88 0.03 1.53
CA HIS A 82 -9.58 -0.82 0.39
C HIS A 82 -9.95 -0.12 -0.93
N ARG A 83 -11.14 0.49 -1.00
CA ARG A 83 -11.56 1.27 -2.17
C ARG A 83 -10.73 2.55 -2.36
N ALA A 84 -10.27 3.20 -1.30
CA ALA A 84 -9.42 4.36 -1.42
C ALA A 84 -8.03 4.03 -1.98
N ILE A 85 -7.50 2.84 -1.67
CA ILE A 85 -6.22 2.38 -2.22
C ILE A 85 -6.39 1.86 -3.65
N TRP A 86 -7.45 1.10 -3.93
CA TRP A 86 -7.55 0.35 -5.18
C TRP A 86 -8.65 0.82 -6.12
N GLY A 87 -9.57 1.67 -5.72
CA GLY A 87 -10.80 1.98 -6.45
C GLY A 87 -11.75 0.78 -6.51
N ASP A 88 -12.69 0.81 -7.45
CA ASP A 88 -13.54 -0.34 -7.73
C ASP A 88 -12.75 -1.34 -8.59
N LEU A 89 -12.36 -2.46 -7.99
CA LEU A 89 -11.80 -3.61 -8.71
C LEU A 89 -12.98 -4.45 -9.22
N ALA A 90 -12.98 -4.74 -10.53
CA ALA A 90 -14.02 -5.55 -11.18
C ALA A 90 -13.92 -7.03 -10.77
#